data_AF-A0A932YG43-F1
#
_entry.id   AF-A0A932YG43-F1
#
_cell.length_a   1.000
_cell.length_b   1.000
_cell.length_c   1.000
_cell.angle_alpha   90.00
_cell.angle_beta   90.00
_cell.angle_gamma   90.00
#
_symmetry.space_group_name_H-M   'P 1'
#
loop_
_entity.id
_entity.type
_entity.pdbx_description
1 polymer ?
#
loop_
_entity_poly.entity_id
_entity_poly.type
_entity_poly.pdbx_seq_one_letter_code
_entity_poly.pdbx_strand_id
1 'polypeptide(L)' 'RVVAAFDAMRVDPVSGDVVKLKGQGAFRRRVGNYRILFDIEFPSRTVRVFAVLRRTTTTYR' A
#
# COMPACT_ATOMS: atom_id res chain seq x y z
N ARG A 1 -1.81 -1.28 13.91
CA ARG A 1 -1.21 -2.08 12.79
C ARG A 1 -0.98 -1.23 11.54
N VAL A 2 -1.95 -0.45 11.05
CA VAL A 2 -1.74 0.43 9.87
C VAL A 2 -0.69 1.53 10.15
N VAL A 3 -0.70 2.17 11.32
CA VAL A 3 0.32 3.18 11.71
C VAL A 3 1.75 2.64 11.60
N ALA A 4 2.04 1.50 12.24
CA ALA A 4 3.36 0.86 12.13
C ALA A 4 3.74 0.48 10.68
N ALA A 5 2.76 0.22 9.81
CA ALA A 5 3.05 -0.01 8.40
C ALA A 5 3.48 1.28 7.69
N PHE A 6 2.96 2.45 8.06
CA PHE A 6 3.45 3.72 7.54
C PHE A 6 4.88 4.01 7.98
N ASP A 7 5.24 3.70 9.23
CA ASP A 7 6.63 3.84 9.69
C ASP A 7 7.57 2.92 8.92
N ALA A 8 7.17 1.66 8.68
CA ALA A 8 7.93 0.76 7.83
C ALA A 8 8.05 1.28 6.38
N MET A 9 6.97 1.86 5.84
CA MET A 9 6.95 2.42 4.48
C MET A 9 7.83 3.67 4.32
N ARG A 10 8.12 4.40 5.40
CA ARG A 10 9.09 5.52 5.35
C ARG A 10 10.52 5.02 5.11
N VAL A 11 10.85 3.83 5.60
CA VAL A 11 12.19 3.22 5.45
C VAL A 11 12.29 2.45 4.13
N ASP A 12 11.32 1.56 3.89
CA ASP A 12 11.21 0.79 2.65
C ASP A 12 9.72 0.62 2.27
N PRO A 13 9.21 1.43 1.31
CA PRO A 13 7.81 1.41 0.91
C PRO A 13 7.38 0.14 0.19
N VAL A 14 8.32 -0.62 -0.40
CA VAL A 14 8.01 -1.84 -1.17
C VAL A 14 8.21 -3.12 -0.35
N SER A 15 8.56 -3.01 0.93
CA SER A 15 8.67 -4.14 1.86
C SER A 15 7.32 -4.75 2.27
N GLY A 16 7.30 -6.07 2.49
CA GLY A 16 6.14 -6.81 3.00
C GLY A 16 5.19 -7.33 1.92
N ASP A 17 3.91 -7.50 2.25
CA ASP A 17 2.85 -7.92 1.29
C ASP A 17 2.45 -6.74 0.39
N VAL A 18 3.39 -6.32 -0.46
CA VAL A 18 3.25 -5.26 -1.45
C VAL A 18 3.23 -5.87 -2.84
N VAL A 19 2.29 -5.42 -3.67
CA VAL A 19 2.21 -5.82 -5.08
C VAL A 19 2.03 -4.57 -5.93
N LYS A 20 2.74 -4.49 -7.06
CA LYS A 20 2.53 -3.45 -8.08
C LYS A 20 1.22 -3.70 -8.82
N LEU A 21 0.39 -2.67 -8.95
CA LEU A 21 -0.86 -2.76 -9.69
C LEU A 21 -0.58 -2.75 -11.19
N LYS A 22 -1.13 -3.72 -11.91
CA LYS A 22 -0.93 -3.85 -13.37
C LYS A 22 -1.53 -2.64 -14.08
N GLY A 23 -0.76 -2.04 -14.99
CA GLY A 23 -1.19 -0.88 -15.78
C GLY A 23 -1.28 0.44 -15.00
N GLN A 24 -0.81 0.47 -13.74
CA GLN A 24 -0.80 1.68 -12.92
C GLN A 24 0.60 1.94 -12.36
N GLY A 25 0.92 3.21 -12.11
CA GLY A 25 2.14 3.62 -11.37
C GLY A 25 2.07 3.38 -9.86
N ALA A 26 1.13 2.54 -9.41
CA ALA A 26 0.76 2.40 -8.01
C ALA A 26 1.01 0.98 -7.46
N PHE A 27 1.02 0.88 -6.14
CA PHE A 27 1.25 -0.31 -5.36
C PHE A 27 0.11 -0.53 -4.38
N ARG A 28 -0.06 -1.79 -3.97
CA ARG A 28 -1.00 -2.20 -2.93
C ARG A 28 -0.26 -2.96 -1.84
N ARG A 29 -0.23 -2.42 -0.62
CA ARG A 29 0.20 -3.15 0.59
C ARG A 29 -0.99 -3.73 1.35
N ARG A 30 -0.90 -4.99 1.80
CA ARG A 30 -1.86 -5.56 2.75
C ARG A 30 -1.34 -5.44 4.18
N VAL A 31 -2.19 -4.98 5.09
CA VAL A 31 -1.89 -4.82 6.51
C VAL A 31 -3.06 -5.33 7.33
N GLY A 32 -3.04 -6.62 7.66
CA GLY A 32 -4.18 -7.31 8.30
C GLY A 32 -5.47 -7.19 7.48
N ASN A 33 -6.47 -6.52 8.05
CA ASN A 33 -7.78 -6.29 7.43
C ASN A 33 -7.84 -5.00 6.58
N TYR A 34 -6.70 -4.41 6.21
CA TYR A 34 -6.65 -3.19 5.39
C TYR A 34 -5.78 -3.39 4.15
N ARG A 35 -6.08 -2.59 3.11
CA ARG A 35 -5.25 -2.37 1.92
C ARG A 35 -4.82 -0.92 1.90
N ILE A 36 -3.54 -0.66 1.71
CA ILE A 36 -2.98 0.68 1.50
C ILE A 36 -2.66 0.77 0.01
N LEU A 37 -3.19 1.78 -0.67
CA LEU A 37 -2.87 2.11 -2.07
C LEU A 37 -1.97 3.33 -2.09
N PHE A 38 -0.84 3.22 -2.77
CA PHE A 38 0.17 4.28 -2.79
C PHE A 38 0.99 4.27 -4.08
N ASP A 39 1.63 5.38 -4.41
CA ASP A 39 2.71 5.44 -5.39
C ASP A 39 4.02 5.90 -4.73
N ILE A 40 5.10 5.87 -5.49
CA ILE A 40 6.41 6.35 -5.08
C ILE A 40 6.88 7.35 -6.13
N GLU A 41 7.01 8.61 -5.72
CA GLU A 41 7.69 9.64 -6.48
C GLU A 41 9.20 9.49 -6.21
N PHE A 42 9.89 8.76 -7.08
CA PHE A 42 11.33 8.47 -6.91
C PHE A 42 12.22 9.72 -6.81
N PRO A 43 12.01 10.78 -7.62
CA PRO A 43 12.84 11.98 -7.53
C PRO A 43 12.82 12.64 -6.15
N SER A 44 11.66 12.67 -5.49
CA SER A 44 11.50 13.29 -4.17
C SER A 44 11.54 12.30 -3.01
N ARG A 45 11.69 10.99 -3.30
CA ARG A 45 11.56 9.89 -2.33
C ARG A 45 10.26 9.96 -1.51
N THR A 46 9.18 10.41 -2.16
CA THR A 46 7.90 10.61 -1.50
C THR A 46 7.00 9.41 -1.74
N VAL A 47 6.39 8.91 -0.66
CA VAL A 47 5.34 7.89 -0.74
C VAL A 47 4.00 8.60 -0.62
N ARG A 48 3.23 8.66 -1.71
CA ARG A 48 1.88 9.24 -1.67
C ARG A 48 0.87 8.14 -1.43
N VAL A 49 0.19 8.21 -0.29
CA VAL A 49 -0.91 7.29 0.02
C VAL A 49 -2.21 7.92 -0.45
N PHE A 50 -2.92 7.24 -1.35
CA PHE A 50 -4.19 7.74 -1.90
C PHE A 50 -5.40 7.17 -1.17
N ALA A 51 -5.28 5.95 -0.64
CA ALA A 51 -6.38 5.29 0.02
C ALA A 51 -5.91 4.25 1.05
N VAL A 52 -6.65 4.17 2.15
CA VAL A 52 -6.59 3.06 3.10
C VAL A 52 -7.98 2.44 3.18
N LEU A 53 -8.12 1.25 2.63
CA LEU A 53 -9.41 0.59 2.45
C LEU A 53 -9.51 -0.63 3.37
N ARG A 54 -10.62 -0.78 4.10
CA ARG A 54 -10.91 -2.01 4.83
C ARG A 54 -11.15 -3.15 3.82
N ARG A 55 -10.56 -4.32 4.09
CA ARG A 55 -10.90 -5.56 3.37
C ARG A 55 -12.32 -5.94 3.77
N THR A 56 -13.26 -5.79 2.85
CA THR A 56 -14.48 -6.58 2.87
C THR A 56 -14.16 -7.94 2.25
N THR A 57 -14.60 -9.01 2.88
CA THR A 57 -14.56 -10.37 2.32
C THR A 57 -15.65 -10.49 1.28
N THR A 58 -15.47 -9.88 0.12
CA THR A 58 -16.27 -10.23 -1.06
C THR A 58 -15.58 -11.41 -1.73
N THR A 59 -15.92 -12.62 -1.28
CA THR A 59 -15.78 -13.81 -2.10
C THR A 59 -16.83 -13.66 -3.19
N TYR A 60 -16.42 -13.42 -4.44
CA TYR A 60 -17.35 -13.40 -5.57
C TYR A 60 -18.14 -14.72 -5.54
N ARG A 61 -19.47 -14.62 -5.52
CA ARG A 61 -20.37 -15.72 -5.89
C ARG A 61 -20.53 -15.72 -7.40
#